data_AF-A0A925PEW9-F1
#
_entry.id   AF-A0A925PEW9-F1
#
_cell.length_a   1.000
_cell.length_b   1.000
_cell.length_c   1.000
_cell.angle_alpha   90.00
_cell.angle_beta   90.00
_cell.angle_gamma   90.00
#
_symmetry.space_group_name_H-M   'P 1'
#
loop_
_entity.id
_entity.type
_entity.pdbx_description
1 polymer ?
#
loop_
_entity_poly.entity_id
_entity_poly.type
_entity_poly.pdbx_seq_one_letter_code
_entity_poly.pdbx_strand_id
1 'polypeptide(L)' 'EIFQSYSSSLFDFKEVRQEMNSIQGKSQYRGKINVKKFIEGLLFIAEV' A
#
# COMPACT_ATOMS: atom_id res chain seq x y z
N GLU A 1 9.24 -12.72 0.84
CA GLU A 1 9.51 -12.63 -0.61
C GLU A 1 8.33 -12.03 -1.38
N ILE A 2 7.13 -12.63 -1.45
CA ILE A 2 5.97 -12.07 -2.18
C ILE A 2 5.65 -10.61 -1.81
N PHE A 3 5.49 -10.28 -0.52
CA PHE A 3 5.19 -8.90 -0.12
C PHE A 3 6.29 -7.93 -0.56
N GLN A 4 7.56 -8.25 -0.33
CA GLN A 4 8.69 -7.40 -0.68
C GLN A 4 8.77 -7.14 -2.20
N SER A 5 8.40 -8.13 -3.02
CA SER A 5 8.40 -8.01 -4.48
C SER A 5 7.33 -7.07 -5.02
N TYR A 6 6.16 -7.01 -4.38
CA TYR A 6 5.00 -6.28 -4.93
C TYR A 6 4.60 -5.05 -4.13
N SER A 7 5.06 -4.91 -2.88
CA SER A 7 4.55 -3.89 -1.96
C SER A 7 4.78 -2.46 -2.46
N SER A 8 5.92 -2.19 -3.10
CA SER A 8 6.25 -0.87 -3.63
C SER A 8 5.41 -0.47 -4.84
N SER A 9 4.93 -1.45 -5.61
CA SER A 9 4.12 -1.23 -6.81
C SER A 9 2.63 -1.14 -6.48
N LEU A 10 2.19 -1.85 -5.45
CA LEU A 10 0.78 -1.93 -5.06
C LEU A 10 0.38 -0.89 -4.02
N PHE A 11 1.28 -0.49 -3.12
CA PHE A 11 0.95 0.40 -2.02
C PHE A 11 1.76 1.70 -2.08
N ASP A 12 1.09 2.82 -1.80
CA ASP A 12 1.76 4.08 -1.55
C ASP A 12 2.45 4.03 -0.19
N PHE A 13 3.78 4.20 -0.18
CA PHE A 13 4.58 4.13 1.04
C PHE A 13 4.18 5.17 2.09
N LYS A 14 3.69 6.34 1.67
CA LYS A 14 3.21 7.38 2.60
C LYS A 14 1.98 6.89 3.35
N GLU A 15 1.05 6.27 2.64
CA GLU A 15 -0.18 5.72 3.20
C GLU A 15 0.12 4.53 4.12
N VAL A 16 1.02 3.63 3.72
CA VAL A 16 1.50 2.55 4.59
C VAL A 16 2.14 3.11 5.86
N ARG A 17 3.02 4.11 5.75
CA ARG A 17 3.64 4.75 6.92
C ARG A 17 2.60 5.40 7.83
N GLN A 18 1.56 6.00 7.26
CA GLN A 18 0.48 6.60 8.03
C GLN A 18 -0.33 5.54 8.80
N GLU A 19 -0.63 4.40 8.18
CA GLU A 19 -1.29 3.28 8.87
C GLU A 19 -0.42 2.73 10.01
N MET A 20 0.89 2.56 9.76
CA MET A 20 1.83 2.12 10.80
C MET A 20 1.91 3.10 11.97
N ASN A 21 1.90 4.41 11.71
CA ASN A 21 1.84 5.42 12.75
C ASN A 21 0.53 5.35 13.54
N SER A 22 -0.60 5.07 12.89
CA SER A 22 -1.88 4.92 13.57
C SER A 22 -1.94 3.68 14.46
N ILE A 23 -1.46 2.54 13.98
CA ILE A 23 -1.34 1.29 14.77
C ILE A 23 -0.45 1.51 16.00
N GLN A 24 0.59 2.34 15.88
CA GLN A 24 1.49 2.69 16.99
C GLN A 24 0.93 3.80 17.92
N GLY A 25 -0.29 4.29 17.69
CA GLY A 25 -0.89 5.36 18.48
C GLY A 25 -0.26 6.76 18.25
N LYS A 26 0.64 6.89 17.28
CA LYS A 26 1.31 8.16 16.93
C LYS A 26 0.42 9.09 16.10
N SER A 27 -0.67 8.57 15.54
CA SER A 27 -1.65 9.34 14.78
C SER A 27 -3.05 8.77 14.93
N GLN A 28 -4.07 9.64 14.94
CA GLN A 28 -5.47 9.21 14.83
C GLN A 28 -5.89 8.96 13.38
N TYR A 29 -5.07 9.37 12.41
CA TYR A 29 -5.39 9.25 10.99
C TYR A 29 -4.76 7.99 10.41
N ARG A 30 -5.59 7.21 9.73
CA ARG A 30 -5.21 5.97 9.06
C ARG A 30 -4.77 6.18 7.62
N GLY A 31 -3.92 5.28 7.16
CA GLY A 31 -3.52 5.20 5.77
C GLY A 31 -4.70 4.74 4.91
N LYS A 32 -4.68 5.11 3.64
CA LYS A 32 -5.73 4.79 2.67
C LYS A 32 -5.12 4.26 1.39
N ILE A 33 -5.83 3.34 0.77
CA ILE A 33 -5.47 2.81 -0.54
C ILE A 33 -6.30 3.50 -1.61
N ASN A 34 -5.65 3.89 -2.71
CA ASN A 34 -6.36 4.20 -3.93
C ASN A 34 -6.72 2.88 -4.63
N VAL A 35 -7.97 2.45 -4.51
CA VAL A 35 -8.45 1.15 -5.03
C VAL A 35 -8.22 1.03 -6.54
N LYS A 36 -8.40 2.10 -7.31
CA LYS A 36 -8.18 2.10 -8.75
C LYS A 36 -6.72 1.77 -9.08
N LYS A 37 -5.78 2.52 -8.49
CA LYS A 37 -4.33 2.29 -8.70
C LYS A 37 -3.89 0.91 -8.24
N PHE A 38 -4.47 0.42 -7.14
CA PHE A 38 -4.16 -0.91 -6.62
C PHE A 38 -4.57 -2.00 -7.62
N ILE A 39 -5.78 -1.93 -8.17
CA ILE A 39 -6.26 -2.88 -9.18
C ILE A 39 -5.44 -2.77 -10.47
N GLU A 40 -5.13 -1.56 -10.93
CA GLU A 40 -4.25 -1.32 -12.09
C GLU A 40 -2.87 -1.97 -11.89
N GLY A 41 -2.29 -1.83 -10.69
CA GLY A 41 -1.02 -2.47 -10.34
C GLY A 41 -1.10 -4.01 -10.31
N LEU A 42 -2.21 -4.58 -9.83
CA LEU A 42 -2.44 -6.02 -9.86
C LEU A 42 -2.54 -6.56 -11.30
N LEU A 43 -3.28 -5.86 -12.17
CA LEU A 43 -3.40 -6.23 -13.57
C LEU A 43 -2.03 -6.18 -14.27
N PHE A 44 -1.26 -5.10 -14.05
CA PHE A 44 0.09 -4.98 -14.58
C PHE A 44 1.00 -6.14 -14.15
N ILE A 45 0.96 -6.52 -12.87
CA ILE A 45 1.75 -7.64 -12.36
C ILE A 45 1.29 -8.98 -12.96
N ALA A 46 0.00 -9.14 -13.26
CA ALA A 46 -0.53 -10.38 -13.82
C ALA A 46 -0.25 -10.55 -15.33
N GLU A 47 0.00 -9.45 -16.06
CA GLU A 47 0.35 -9.46 -17.48
C GLU A 47 1.85 -9.71 -17.74
N VAL A 48 2.70 -9.50 -16.73
CA VAL A 48 4.16 -9.65 -16.77
C VAL A 48 4.57 -11.03 -16.28
#